data_AF-A0A378AT77-F1
#
_entry.id   AF-A0A378AT77-F1
#
_cell.length_a   1.000
_cell.length_b   1.000
_cell.length_c   1.000
_cell.angle_alpha   90.00
_cell.angle_beta   90.00
_cell.angle_gamma   90.00
#
_symmetry.space_group_name_H-M   'P 1'
#
loop_
_entity.id
_entity.type
_entity.pdbx_description
1 polymer ?
#
loop_
_entity_poly.entity_id
_entity_poly.type
_entity_poly.pdbx_seq_one_letter_code
_entity_poly.pdbx_strand_id
1 'polypeptide(L)'
;MVALISVSRQWPQVKKLLKTPRKIFLLALSAVLVGGNWLLFIWAVNNHHMLEASLGYFINPLVNILLGMIFLGERFRRLQWLAVILAFCGVLVQL
;
A
#
# COMPACT_ATOMS: atom_id res chain seq x y z
N MET A 1 -7.53 18.32 -4.56
CA MET A 1 -8.78 17.98 -3.83
C MET A 1 -9.71 19.17 -3.57
N VAL A 2 -9.22 20.33 -3.14
CA VAL A 2 -10.07 21.50 -2.83
C VAL A 2 -10.93 21.93 -4.03
N ALA A 3 -10.36 22.03 -5.23
CA ALA A 3 -11.11 22.37 -6.45
C ALA A 3 -12.24 21.36 -6.77
N LEU A 4 -11.98 20.06 -6.60
CA LEU A 4 -12.98 19.00 -6.80
C LEU A 4 -14.13 19.13 -5.79
N ILE A 5 -13.84 19.38 -4.51
CA ILE A 5 -14.85 19.56 -3.45
C ILE A 5 -15.69 20.81 -3.72
N SER A 6 -15.07 21.89 -4.22
CA SER A 6 -15.75 23.11 -4.63
C SER A 6 -16.72 22.87 -5.79
N VAL A 7 -16.27 22.19 -6.84
CA VAL A 7 -17.09 21.89 -8.02
C VAL A 7 -18.23 20.91 -7.69
N SER A 8 -17.94 19.91 -6.86
CA SER A 8 -18.95 18.92 -6.42
C SER A 8 -19.85 19.40 -5.27
N ARG A 9 -19.67 20.65 -4.78
CA ARG A 9 -20.42 21.27 -3.67
C ARG A 9 -20.48 20.41 -2.39
N GLN A 10 -19.44 19.61 -2.13
CA GLN A 10 -19.42 18.67 -1.01
C GLN A 10 -18.96 19.26 0.34
N TRP A 11 -18.93 20.60 0.43
CA TRP A 11 -18.60 21.33 1.65
C TRP A 11 -19.42 20.94 2.89
N PRO A 12 -20.72 20.60 2.81
CA PRO A 12 -21.48 20.13 3.96
C PRO A 12 -20.94 18.80 4.52
N GLN A 13 -20.50 17.88 3.65
CA GLN A 13 -19.89 16.62 4.10
C GLN A 13 -18.54 16.86 4.80
N VAL A 14 -17.73 17.79 4.29
CA VAL A 14 -16.45 18.18 4.92
C VAL A 14 -16.70 18.77 6.31
N LYS A 15 -17.66 19.69 6.45
CA LYS A 15 -18.04 20.26 7.76
C LYS A 15 -18.55 19.18 8.72
N LYS A 16 -19.34 18.20 8.25
CA LYS A 16 -19.81 17.07 9.07
C LYS A 16 -18.65 16.17 9.52
N LEU A 17 -17.67 15.97 8.66
CA LEU A 17 -16.46 15.19 8.95
C LEU A 17 -15.59 15.89 10.01
N LEU A 18 -15.42 17.21 9.90
CA LEU A 18 -14.70 18.04 10.87
C LEU A 18 -15.36 18.08 12.26
N LYS A 19 -16.65 17.77 12.36
CA LYS A 19 -17.35 17.61 13.65
C LYS A 19 -17.20 16.22 14.26
N THR A 20 -16.54 15.29 13.57
CA THR A 20 -16.36 13.91 14.05
C THR A 20 -14.87 13.68 14.40
N PRO A 21 -14.43 13.96 15.64
CA PRO A 21 -13.01 13.95 16.00
C PRO A 21 -12.35 12.60 15.77
N ARG A 22 -13.07 11.49 15.99
CA ARG A 22 -12.58 10.13 15.70
C ARG A 22 -12.23 9.92 14.23
N LYS A 23 -13.03 10.45 13.30
CA LYS A 23 -12.76 10.32 11.85
C LYS A 23 -11.56 11.16 11.45
N ILE A 24 -11.44 12.36 12.00
CA ILE A 24 -10.27 13.22 11.76
C ILE A 24 -9.01 12.55 12.29
N PHE A 25 -9.04 11.99 13.49
CA PHE A 25 -7.91 11.27 14.06
C PHE A 25 -7.50 10.07 13.20
N LEU A 26 -8.46 9.25 12.75
CA LEU A 26 -8.17 8.13 11.84
C LEU A 26 -7.58 8.59 10.50
N LEU A 27 -8.07 9.72 9.96
CA LEU A 27 -7.54 10.31 8.73
C LEU A 27 -6.13 10.87 8.93
N ALA A 28 -5.88 11.52 10.07
CA ALA A 28 -4.56 12.03 10.43
C ALA A 28 -3.56 10.89 10.63
N LEU A 29 -3.96 9.83 11.34
CA LEU A 29 -3.16 8.63 11.52
C LEU A 29 -2.85 7.97 10.17
N SER A 30 -3.86 7.81 9.30
CA SER A 30 -3.65 7.29 7.94
C SER A 30 -2.67 8.16 7.15
N ALA A 31 -2.83 9.49 7.19
CA ALA A 31 -1.92 10.41 6.53
C ALA A 31 -0.47 10.30 7.06
N VAL A 32 -0.29 10.16 8.37
CA VAL A 32 1.03 9.96 8.99
C VAL A 32 1.63 8.61 8.60
N LEU A 33 0.84 7.53 8.60
CA LEU A 33 1.32 6.21 8.20
C LEU A 33 1.74 6.18 6.73
N VAL A 34 0.90 6.73 5.84
CA VAL A 34 1.20 6.79 4.40
C VAL A 34 2.37 7.72 4.13
N GLY A 35 2.38 8.91 4.75
CA GLY A 35 3.48 9.87 4.62
C GLY A 35 4.78 9.33 5.18
N GLY A 36 4.75 8.67 6.34
CA GLY A 36 5.88 8.00 6.96
C GLY A 36 6.42 6.87 6.09
N ASN A 37 5.55 6.05 5.49
CA ASN A 37 5.95 5.03 4.54
C ASN A 37 6.71 5.62 3.33
N TRP A 38 6.20 6.71 2.77
CA TRP A 38 6.88 7.42 1.67
C TRP A 38 8.21 8.05 2.10
N LEU A 39 8.27 8.66 3.29
CA LEU A 39 9.51 9.23 3.82
C LEU A 39 10.57 8.15 4.05
N LEU A 40 10.18 6.99 4.59
CA LEU A 40 11.07 5.84 4.74
C LEU A 40 11.60 5.36 3.38
N PHE A 41 10.75 5.33 2.35
CA PHE A 41 11.19 5.00 0.99
C PHE A 41 12.22 6.03 0.47
N ILE A 42 11.93 7.33 0.58
CA ILE A 42 12.85 8.39 0.15
C ILE A 42 14.17 8.32 0.91
N TRP A 43 14.11 8.08 2.22
CA TRP A 43 15.29 7.91 3.06
C TRP A 43 16.11 6.69 2.62
N ALA A 44 15.47 5.54 2.36
CA ALA A 44 16.14 4.34 1.88
C ALA A 44 16.82 4.58 0.52
N VAL A 45 16.14 5.25 -0.41
CA VAL A 45 16.73 5.62 -1.71
C VAL A 45 17.92 6.55 -1.54
N ASN A 46 17.83 7.55 -0.66
CA ASN A 46 18.90 8.51 -0.42
C ASN A 46 20.13 7.87 0.25
N ASN A 47 19.93 6.88 1.12
CA ASN A 47 21.01 6.13 1.79
C ASN A 47 21.55 4.97 0.94
N HIS A 48 21.33 4.98 -0.38
CA HIS A 48 21.75 3.92 -1.32
C HIS A 48 21.09 2.54 -1.09
N HIS A 49 20.06 2.44 -0.24
CA HIS A 49 19.25 1.24 -0.02
C HIS A 49 18.04 1.17 -0.99
N MET A 50 18.16 1.81 -2.16
CA MET A 50 17.10 1.84 -3.18
C MET A 50 16.70 0.43 -3.63
N LEU A 51 17.67 -0.48 -3.76
CA LEU A 51 17.44 -1.86 -4.15
C LEU A 51 16.60 -2.59 -3.09
N GLU A 52 16.98 -2.49 -1.82
CA GLU A 52 16.27 -3.11 -0.69
C GLU A 52 14.83 -2.59 -0.56
N ALA A 53 14.63 -1.28 -0.69
CA ALA A 53 13.30 -0.66 -0.65
C ALA A 53 12.41 -1.15 -1.81
N SER A 54 12.97 -1.23 -3.01
CA SER A 54 12.23 -1.67 -4.20
C SER A 54 11.93 -3.17 -4.15
N LEU A 55 12.88 -3.99 -3.70
CA LEU A 55 12.69 -5.41 -3.45
C LEU A 55 11.57 -5.66 -2.44
N GLY A 56 11.48 -4.87 -1.37
CA GLY A 56 10.36 -4.92 -0.44
C GLY A 56 9.00 -4.75 -1.13
N TYR A 57 8.88 -3.83 -2.10
CA TYR A 57 7.65 -3.65 -2.88
C TYR A 57 7.36 -4.83 -3.82
N PHE A 58 8.38 -5.46 -4.43
CA PHE A 58 8.21 -6.63 -5.28
C PHE A 58 7.90 -7.92 -4.51
N ILE A 59 8.37 -8.03 -3.27
CA ILE A 59 8.08 -9.15 -2.36
C ILE A 59 6.65 -9.05 -1.81
N ASN A 60 6.10 -7.83 -1.66
CA ASN A 60 4.81 -7.59 -1.02
C ASN A 60 3.63 -8.40 -1.62
N PRO A 61 3.45 -8.49 -2.95
CA PRO A 61 2.42 -9.35 -3.56
C PRO A 61 2.61 -10.84 -3.26
N LEU A 62 3.85 -11.33 -3.23
CA LEU A 62 4.13 -12.74 -2.92
C LEU A 62 3.76 -13.06 -1.47
N VAL A 63 4.11 -12.15 -0.54
CA VAL A 63 3.73 -12.26 0.87
C VAL A 63 2.20 -12.21 1.02
N ASN A 64 1.52 -11.30 0.32
CA ASN A 64 0.05 -11.24 0.35
C ASN A 64 -0.60 -12.52 -0.18
N ILE A 65 -0.05 -13.15 -1.22
CA ILE A 65 -0.54 -14.44 -1.74
C ILE A 65 -0.31 -15.55 -0.69
N LEU A 66 0.88 -15.60 -0.07
CA LEU A 66 1.19 -16.57 0.99
C LEU A 66 0.27 -16.41 2.20
N LEU A 67 0.10 -15.19 2.70
CA LEU A 67 -0.82 -14.89 3.79
C LEU A 67 -2.25 -15.22 3.39
N GLY A 68 -2.67 -14.92 2.16
CA GLY A 68 -3.98 -15.28 1.65
C GLY A 68 -4.21 -16.79 1.65
N MET A 69 -3.22 -17.59 1.20
CA MET A 69 -3.31 -19.05 1.25
C MET A 69 -3.43 -19.59 2.68
N ILE A 70 -2.63 -19.06 3.61
CA ILE A 70 -2.57 -19.54 4.99
C ILE A 70 -3.85 -19.16 5.76
N PHE A 71 -4.32 -17.92 5.63
CA PHE A 71 -5.42 -17.40 6.43
C PHE A 71 -6.81 -17.60 5.78
N LEU A 72 -6.92 -17.53 4.45
CA LEU A 72 -8.21 -17.70 3.74
C LEU A 72 -8.41 -19.14 3.25
N GLY A 73 -7.39 -20.00 3.30
CA GLY A 73 -7.49 -21.40 2.86
C GLY A 73 -7.73 -21.56 1.35
N GLU A 74 -7.47 -20.51 0.56
CA GLU A 74 -7.72 -20.55 -0.89
C GLU A 74 -6.78 -21.53 -1.59
N ARG A 75 -7.37 -22.50 -2.31
CA ARG A 75 -6.64 -23.44 -3.16
C ARG A 75 -6.44 -22.83 -4.54
N PHE A 76 -5.22 -22.36 -4.79
CA PHE A 76 -4.86 -21.77 -6.07
C PHE A 76 -4.85 -22.81 -7.20
N ARG A 77 -5.42 -22.44 -8.35
CA ARG A 77 -5.42 -23.24 -9.57
C ARG A 77 -3.99 -23.30 -10.14
N ARG A 78 -3.68 -24.35 -10.92
CA ARG A 78 -2.34 -24.58 -11.52
C ARG A 78 -1.76 -23.36 -12.25
N LEU A 79 -2.60 -22.59 -12.96
CA LEU A 79 -2.20 -21.36 -13.65
C LEU A 79 -1.81 -20.22 -12.71
N GLN A 80 -2.44 -20.11 -11.54
CA GLN A 80 -2.06 -19.10 -10.56
C GLN A 80 -0.74 -19.47 -9.87
N TRP A 81 -0.47 -20.76 -9.65
CA TRP A 81 0.84 -21.22 -9.21
C TRP A 81 1.95 -20.87 -10.20
N LEU A 82 1.69 -20.99 -11.50
CA LEU A 82 2.62 -20.50 -12.54
C LEU A 82 2.86 -18.99 -12.43
N ALA A 83 1.81 -18.19 -12.20
CA ALA A 83 1.97 -16.75 -11.99
C ALA A 83 2.80 -16.41 -10.73
N VAL A 84 2.61 -17.17 -9.64
CA VAL A 84 3.41 -17.02 -8.41
C VAL A 84 4.88 -17.35 -8.67
N ILE A 85 5.16 -18.45 -9.37
CA ILE A 85 6.54 -18.85 -9.73
C ILE A 85 7.18 -17.79 -10.62
N LEU A 86 6.46 -17.27 -11.63
CA LEU A 86 6.97 -16.20 -12.49
C LEU A 86 7.25 -14.92 -11.70
N ALA A 87 6.36 -14.52 -10.81
CA ALA A 87 6.57 -13.37 -9.94
C ALA A 87 7.79 -13.58 -9.03
N PHE A 88 7.94 -14.76 -8.43
CA PHE A 88 9.09 -15.12 -7.61
C PHE A 88 10.41 -15.07 -8.38
N CYS A 89 10.47 -15.64 -9.58
CA CYS A 89 11.63 -15.54 -10.46
C CYS A 89 11.95 -14.09 -10.83
N GLY A 90 10.93 -13.26 -11.07
CA GLY A 90 11.10 -11.82 -11.33
C GLY A 90 11.78 -11.10 -10.15
N VAL A 91 11.37 -11.40 -8.92
CA VAL A 91 12.03 -10.86 -7.71
C VAL A 91 13.47 -11.33 -7.60
N LEU A 92 13.76 -12.61 -7.86
CA LEU A 92 15.12 -13.17 -7.79
C LEU A 92 16.10 -12.52 -8.79
N VAL A 93 15.64 -12.14 -9.98
CA VAL A 93 16.46 -11.45 -10.98
C VAL A 93 16.78 -10.01 -10.55
N GLN A 94 15.96 -9.44 -9.67
CA GLN A 94 16.06 -8.06 -9.23
C GLN A 94 16.87 -7.89 -7.92
N LEU A 95 17.19 -9.01 -7.25
CA LEU A 95 18.16 -9.10 -6.16
C LEU A 95 19.60 -9.00 -6.68
#